data_AF-A0A382CCW0-F1
#
_entry.id   AF-A0A382CCW0-F1
#
_cell.length_a   1.000
_cell.length_b   1.000
_cell.length_c   1.000
_cell.angle_alpha   90.00
_cell.angle_beta   90.00
_cell.angle_gamma   90.00
#
_symmetry.space_group_name_H-M   'P 1'
#
loop_
_entity.id
_entity.type
_entity.pdbx_description
1 polymer ?
#
loop_
_entity_poly.entity_id
_entity_poly.type
_entity_poly.pdbx_seq_one_letter_code
_entity_poly.pdbx_strand_id
1 'polypeptide(L)'
;MDVMNVLRNFDDTRTAFSYKSNYELRRAYLLFKLLSYPSLTFIGKYFLNLLIKIHFPIDKLIKKTIFEQFCGGENEKECFRVINKLNENNIRCILNYSIEGVNTESNYEHALNKTLDLIDLSEKESLSSFIVFKPSAVGRFDLYLKKANNDSLNE
;
A
#
# COMPACT_ATOMS: atom_id res chain seq x y z
N MET A 1 3.92 22.59 29.04
CA MET A 1 2.72 22.01 28.39
C MET A 1 3.07 20.55 28.13
N ASP A 2 2.54 19.66 28.96
CA ASP A 2 2.95 18.25 28.99
C ASP A 2 2.71 17.58 27.63
N VAL A 3 3.80 17.09 27.03
CA VAL A 3 3.81 16.35 25.75
C VAL A 3 2.91 15.09 25.84
N MET A 4 2.65 14.61 27.06
CA MET A 4 1.78 13.47 27.37
C MET A 4 0.27 13.73 27.22
N ASN A 5 -0.21 14.98 27.20
CA ASN A 5 -1.63 15.29 27.01
C ASN A 5 -2.05 15.34 25.52
N VAL A 6 -1.12 15.07 24.60
CA VAL A 6 -1.36 15.09 23.14
C VAL A 6 -1.81 13.72 22.61
N LEU A 7 -1.92 12.69 23.46
CA LEU A 7 -2.59 11.44 23.08
C LEU A 7 -4.09 11.68 22.95
N ARG A 8 -4.46 12.19 21.76
CA ARG A 8 -5.82 12.33 21.27
C ARG A 8 -6.57 11.03 21.54
N ASN A 9 -7.81 11.16 22.00
CA ASN A 9 -8.76 10.06 22.10
C ASN A 9 -8.83 9.32 20.74
N PHE A 10 -8.27 8.10 20.69
CA PHE A 10 -8.26 7.29 19.47
C PHE A 10 -9.66 6.76 19.09
N ASP A 11 -10.63 6.85 20.01
CA ASP A 11 -12.02 6.45 19.75
C ASP A 11 -12.83 7.55 19.04
N ASP A 12 -12.30 8.76 18.90
CA ASP A 12 -12.93 9.84 18.13
C ASP A 12 -12.79 9.62 16.61
N THR A 13 -13.57 8.66 16.11
CA THR A 13 -13.66 8.33 14.70
C THR A 13 -14.19 9.50 13.85
N ARG A 14 -14.96 10.44 14.43
CA ARG A 14 -15.45 11.61 13.70
C ARG A 14 -14.29 12.50 13.28
N THR A 15 -13.37 12.79 14.20
CA THR A 15 -12.16 13.55 13.88
C THR A 15 -11.22 12.72 12.99
N ALA A 16 -11.05 11.43 13.27
CA ALA A 16 -10.15 10.57 12.49
C ALA A 16 -10.54 10.47 10.99
N PHE A 17 -11.84 10.51 10.68
CA PHE A 17 -12.35 10.37 9.32
C PHE A 17 -12.99 11.65 8.76
N SER A 18 -12.73 12.81 9.35
CA SER A 18 -13.31 14.09 8.91
C SER A 18 -13.00 14.44 7.44
N TYR A 19 -11.88 13.93 6.92
CA TYR A 19 -11.44 14.10 5.54
C TYR A 19 -12.21 13.22 4.53
N LYS A 20 -13.11 12.35 4.99
CA LYS A 20 -13.90 11.44 4.15
C LYS A 20 -15.37 11.86 4.07
N SER A 21 -15.93 11.73 2.88
CA SER A 21 -17.37 11.90 2.66
C SER A 21 -18.18 10.68 3.16
N ASN A 22 -19.48 10.89 3.40
CA ASN A 22 -20.41 9.80 3.72
C ASN A 22 -20.43 8.69 2.66
N TYR A 23 -20.22 9.04 1.39
CA TYR A 23 -20.12 8.07 0.30
C TYR A 23 -18.88 7.19 0.45
N GLU A 24 -17.70 7.78 0.68
CA GLU A 24 -16.44 7.04 0.90
C GLU A 24 -16.55 6.11 2.12
N LEU A 25 -17.17 6.58 3.21
CA LEU A 25 -17.37 5.78 4.43
C LEU A 25 -18.30 4.60 4.21
N ARG A 26 -19.44 4.80 3.54
CA ARG A 26 -20.38 3.71 3.22
C ARG A 26 -19.77 2.69 2.26
N ARG A 27 -19.01 3.15 1.26
CA ARG A 27 -18.30 2.28 0.33
C ARG A 27 -17.28 1.42 1.07
N ALA A 28 -16.46 2.02 1.94
CA ALA A 28 -15.50 1.28 2.76
C ALA A 28 -16.20 0.25 3.65
N TYR A 29 -17.27 0.64 4.35
CA TYR A 29 -18.05 -0.27 5.19
C TYR A 29 -18.57 -1.48 4.41
N LEU A 30 -19.18 -1.26 3.25
CA LEU A 30 -19.69 -2.35 2.41
C LEU A 30 -18.56 -3.27 1.96
N LEU A 31 -17.42 -2.73 1.53
CA LEU A 31 -16.28 -3.53 1.10
C LEU A 31 -15.75 -4.40 2.25
N PHE A 32 -15.46 -3.81 3.41
CA PHE A 32 -14.95 -4.57 4.56
C PHE A 32 -15.97 -5.59 5.06
N LYS A 33 -17.27 -5.26 5.02
CA LYS A 33 -18.33 -6.22 5.36
C LYS A 33 -18.34 -7.41 4.40
N LEU A 34 -18.24 -7.17 3.08
CA LEU A 34 -18.13 -8.26 2.10
C LEU A 34 -16.87 -9.11 2.33
N LEU A 35 -15.73 -8.47 2.60
CA LEU A 35 -14.47 -9.15 2.89
C LEU A 35 -14.50 -9.95 4.20
N SER A 36 -15.37 -9.57 5.14
CA SER A 36 -15.52 -10.27 6.41
C SER A 36 -16.21 -11.64 6.29
N TYR A 37 -16.83 -11.96 5.15
CA TYR A 37 -17.46 -13.26 4.89
C TYR A 37 -16.51 -14.21 4.14
N PRO A 38 -15.94 -15.25 4.78
CA PRO A 38 -14.90 -16.09 4.17
C PRO A 38 -15.36 -16.86 2.93
N SER A 39 -16.62 -17.32 2.90
CA SER A 39 -17.18 -18.02 1.75
C SER A 39 -17.29 -17.11 0.53
N LEU A 40 -17.71 -15.86 0.74
CA LEU A 40 -17.86 -14.87 -0.33
C LEU A 40 -16.51 -14.44 -0.90
N THR A 41 -15.50 -14.23 -0.03
CA THR A 41 -14.14 -13.90 -0.48
C THR A 41 -13.50 -15.05 -1.26
N PHE A 42 -13.73 -16.30 -0.84
CA PHE A 42 -13.25 -17.48 -1.57
C PHE A 42 -13.87 -17.58 -2.97
N ILE A 43 -15.19 -17.45 -3.09
CA ILE A 43 -15.91 -17.48 -4.37
C ILE A 43 -15.47 -16.30 -5.25
N GLY A 44 -15.39 -15.10 -4.67
CA GLY A 44 -14.96 -13.89 -5.37
C GLY A 44 -13.57 -14.02 -5.97
N LYS A 45 -12.62 -14.61 -5.23
CA LYS A 45 -11.26 -14.88 -5.74
C LYS A 45 -11.29 -15.81 -6.95
N TYR A 46 -12.07 -16.89 -6.92
CA TYR A 46 -12.17 -17.82 -8.04
C TYR A 46 -12.77 -17.14 -9.28
N PHE A 47 -13.86 -16.42 -9.10
CA PHE A 47 -14.53 -15.70 -10.18
C PHE A 47 -13.64 -14.62 -10.80
N LEU A 48 -12.95 -13.83 -9.96
CA LEU A 48 -12.01 -12.81 -10.41
C LEU A 48 -10.88 -13.43 -11.26
N ASN A 49 -10.29 -14.53 -10.79
CA ASN A 49 -9.25 -15.24 -11.53
C ASN A 49 -9.77 -15.79 -12.88
N LEU A 50 -11.02 -16.25 -12.94
CA LEU A 50 -11.63 -16.69 -14.19
C LEU A 50 -11.77 -15.52 -15.16
N LEU A 51 -12.31 -14.38 -14.71
CA LEU A 51 -12.47 -13.18 -15.55
C LEU A 51 -11.13 -12.68 -16.10
N ILE A 52 -10.08 -12.69 -15.28
CA ILE A 52 -8.71 -12.33 -15.72
C ILE A 52 -8.21 -13.31 -16.79
N LYS A 53 -8.38 -14.63 -16.57
CA LYS A 53 -7.93 -15.66 -17.54
C LYS A 53 -8.60 -15.54 -18.89
N ILE A 54 -9.89 -15.19 -18.93
CA ILE A 54 -10.63 -14.98 -20.18
C ILE A 54 -10.45 -13.56 -20.75
N HIS A 55 -9.56 -12.75 -20.16
CA HIS A 55 -9.30 -11.36 -20.57
C HIS A 55 -10.56 -10.49 -20.58
N PHE A 56 -11.49 -10.72 -19.66
CA PHE A 56 -12.69 -9.91 -19.53
C PHE A 56 -12.31 -8.51 -18.99
N PRO A 57 -12.81 -7.41 -19.58
CA PRO A 57 -12.36 -6.04 -19.26
C PRO A 57 -12.94 -5.53 -17.92
N ILE A 58 -12.41 -6.01 -16.80
CA ILE A 58 -12.82 -5.61 -15.44
C ILE A 58 -11.93 -4.55 -14.80
N ASP A 59 -10.86 -4.10 -15.46
CA ASP A 59 -9.85 -3.22 -14.85
C ASP A 59 -10.46 -1.94 -14.28
N LYS A 60 -11.38 -1.31 -15.02
CA LYS A 60 -12.07 -0.09 -14.56
C LYS A 60 -12.95 -0.36 -13.34
N LEU A 61 -13.55 -1.54 -13.25
CA LEU A 61 -14.37 -1.93 -12.10
C LEU A 61 -13.49 -2.15 -10.87
N ILE A 62 -12.38 -2.88 -11.01
CA ILE A 62 -11.40 -3.09 -9.93
C ILE A 62 -10.84 -1.74 -9.46
N LYS A 63 -10.43 -0.88 -10.40
CA LYS A 63 -9.85 0.44 -10.12
C LYS A 63 -10.77 1.32 -9.29
N LYS A 64 -12.08 1.34 -9.60
CA LYS A 64 -13.10 2.14 -8.91
C LYS A 64 -13.67 1.50 -7.63
N THR A 65 -13.27 0.27 -7.30
CA THR A 65 -13.80 -0.45 -6.13
C THR A 65 -12.70 -0.77 -5.14
N ILE A 66 -12.08 -1.94 -5.28
CA ILE A 66 -11.09 -2.47 -4.33
C ILE A 66 -9.81 -1.63 -4.37
N PHE A 67 -9.33 -1.31 -5.57
CA PHE A 67 -8.06 -0.60 -5.72
C PHE A 67 -8.08 0.78 -5.05
N GLU A 68 -9.11 1.60 -5.30
CA GLU A 68 -9.23 2.93 -4.68
C GLU A 68 -9.29 2.90 -3.14
N GLN A 69 -9.69 1.77 -2.54
CA GLN A 69 -9.74 1.63 -1.09
C GLN A 69 -8.38 1.30 -0.46
N PHE A 70 -7.53 0.56 -1.18
CA PHE A 70 -6.27 0.02 -0.64
C PHE A 70 -5.01 0.65 -1.25
N CYS A 71 -5.10 1.24 -2.43
CA CYS A 71 -3.97 1.82 -3.17
C CYS A 71 -4.17 3.33 -3.37
N GLY A 72 -3.10 4.11 -3.20
CA GLY A 72 -3.12 5.57 -3.43
C GLY A 72 -3.19 5.95 -4.92
N GLY A 73 -2.75 5.05 -5.81
CA GLY A 73 -2.64 5.26 -7.25
C GLY A 73 -1.86 4.12 -7.90
N GLU A 74 -1.91 4.01 -9.23
CA GLU A 74 -1.10 3.02 -9.99
C GLU A 74 0.35 3.46 -10.16
N ASN A 75 0.62 4.75 -9.97
CA ASN A 75 1.95 5.36 -10.03
C ASN A 75 2.02 6.56 -9.08
N GLU A 76 3.22 7.12 -8.96
CA GLU A 76 3.56 8.19 -8.03
C GLU A 76 2.71 9.46 -8.27
N LYS A 77 2.45 9.80 -9.54
CA LYS A 77 1.63 10.97 -9.91
C LYS A 77 0.16 10.80 -9.50
N GLU A 78 -0.39 9.60 -9.69
CA GLU A 78 -1.76 9.31 -9.24
C GLU A 78 -1.88 9.41 -7.72
N CYS A 79 -0.84 9.02 -6.98
CA CYS A 79 -0.80 9.11 -5.52
C CYS A 79 -0.86 10.57 -5.01
N PHE A 80 -0.35 11.56 -5.74
CA PHE A 80 -0.38 12.97 -5.31
C PHE A 80 -1.79 13.48 -5.00
N ARG A 81 -2.81 13.00 -5.73
CA ARG A 81 -4.19 13.37 -5.43
C ARG A 81 -4.61 12.94 -4.02
N VAL A 82 -4.23 11.74 -3.62
CA VAL A 82 -4.54 11.20 -2.28
C VAL A 82 -3.68 11.88 -1.22
N ILE A 83 -2.40 12.09 -1.51
CA ILE A 83 -1.47 12.74 -0.59
C ILE A 83 -1.91 14.18 -0.29
N ASN A 84 -2.27 14.96 -1.31
CA ASN A 84 -2.71 16.34 -1.12
C ASN A 84 -4.00 16.41 -0.29
N LYS A 85 -4.99 15.55 -0.57
CA LYS A 85 -6.24 15.46 0.23
C LYS A 85 -5.96 15.15 1.70
N LEU A 86 -5.00 14.28 1.97
CA LEU A 86 -4.59 13.93 3.33
C LEU A 86 -3.81 15.08 3.99
N ASN A 87 -2.90 15.73 3.25
CA ASN A 87 -2.09 16.84 3.73
C ASN A 87 -2.93 18.08 4.10
N GLU A 88 -3.98 18.39 3.33
CA GLU A 88 -4.98 19.43 3.67
C GLU A 88 -5.61 19.22 5.05
N ASN A 89 -5.63 17.98 5.54
CA ASN A 89 -6.17 17.59 6.84
C ASN A 89 -5.06 17.29 7.87
N ASN A 90 -3.82 17.72 7.61
CA ASN A 90 -2.63 17.47 8.43
C ASN A 90 -2.31 15.98 8.64
N ILE A 91 -2.68 15.14 7.67
CA ILE A 91 -2.37 13.71 7.66
C ILE A 91 -1.23 13.48 6.68
N ARG A 92 -0.08 13.01 7.20
CA ARG A 92 1.08 12.65 6.37
C ARG A 92 0.96 11.23 5.84
N CYS A 93 1.57 10.99 4.68
CA CYS A 93 1.58 9.69 4.01
C CYS A 93 2.95 9.05 4.09
N ILE A 94 3.00 7.74 3.89
CA ILE A 94 4.23 6.98 3.71
C ILE A 94 4.16 6.38 2.33
N LEU A 95 5.16 6.67 1.49
CA LEU A 95 5.26 6.06 0.18
C LEU A 95 5.91 4.69 0.31
N ASN A 96 5.29 3.69 -0.31
CA ASN A 96 5.72 2.30 -0.23
C ASN A 96 5.51 1.64 -1.59
N TYR A 97 6.61 1.21 -2.21
CA TYR A 97 6.54 0.39 -3.42
C TYR A 97 6.14 -1.04 -3.01
N SER A 98 4.86 -1.37 -3.18
CA SER A 98 4.25 -2.56 -2.60
C SER A 98 4.38 -3.81 -3.50
N ILE A 99 5.59 -4.13 -3.95
CA ILE A 99 5.89 -5.41 -4.62
C ILE A 99 6.35 -6.47 -3.61
N GLU A 100 5.89 -7.70 -3.77
CA GLU A 100 6.23 -8.85 -2.93
C GLU A 100 6.30 -10.13 -3.78
N GLY A 101 7.08 -11.12 -3.34
CA GLY A 101 7.10 -12.46 -3.94
C GLY A 101 7.75 -12.56 -5.33
N VAL A 102 8.53 -11.56 -5.72
CA VAL A 102 9.33 -11.57 -6.95
C VAL A 102 10.73 -12.08 -6.66
N ASN A 103 11.23 -13.02 -7.47
CA ASN A 103 12.45 -13.77 -7.16
C ASN A 103 13.54 -13.69 -8.26
N THR A 104 13.51 -12.67 -9.11
CA THR A 104 14.50 -12.49 -10.19
C THR A 104 15.38 -11.28 -9.91
N GLU A 105 16.64 -11.31 -10.36
CA GLU A 105 17.56 -10.18 -10.23
C GLU A 105 17.00 -8.90 -10.86
N SER A 106 16.34 -9.00 -12.02
CA SER A 106 15.70 -7.84 -12.65
C SER A 106 14.63 -7.20 -11.77
N ASN A 107 13.90 -8.00 -11.00
CA ASN A 107 12.83 -7.51 -10.12
C ASN A 107 13.41 -6.89 -8.85
N TYR A 108 14.51 -7.44 -8.31
CA TYR A 108 15.23 -6.83 -7.19
C TYR A 108 15.79 -5.47 -7.56
N GLU A 109 16.46 -5.40 -8.72
CA GLU A 109 17.00 -4.15 -9.27
C GLU A 109 15.87 -3.13 -9.53
N HIS A 110 14.74 -3.58 -10.08
CA HIS A 110 13.59 -2.70 -10.30
C HIS A 110 13.01 -2.16 -8.99
N ALA A 111 12.85 -3.01 -7.97
CA ALA A 111 12.34 -2.60 -6.66
C ALA A 111 13.30 -1.66 -5.93
N LEU A 112 14.61 -1.85 -6.06
CA LEU A 112 15.63 -0.94 -5.54
C LEU A 112 15.48 0.43 -6.19
N ASN A 113 15.50 0.48 -7.53
CA ASN A 113 15.39 1.73 -8.27
C ASN A 113 14.07 2.45 -7.95
N LYS A 114 12.95 1.72 -7.83
CA LYS A 114 11.67 2.30 -7.39
C LYS A 114 11.69 2.84 -5.97
N THR A 115 12.41 2.18 -5.07
CA THR A 115 12.56 2.68 -3.70
C THR A 115 13.38 3.97 -3.69
N LEU A 116 14.46 4.05 -4.47
CA LEU A 116 15.28 5.25 -4.62
C LEU A 116 14.48 6.41 -5.24
N ASP A 117 13.74 6.16 -6.32
CA ASP A 117 12.84 7.15 -6.94
C ASP A 117 11.84 7.74 -5.92
N LEU A 118 11.30 6.89 -5.05
CA LEU A 118 10.37 7.32 -4.00
C LEU A 118 11.05 8.13 -2.89
N ILE A 119 12.33 7.86 -2.58
CA ILE A 119 13.13 8.69 -1.64
C ILE A 119 13.27 10.10 -2.23
N ASP A 120 13.74 10.20 -3.46
CA ASP A 120 13.96 11.48 -4.15
C ASP A 120 12.65 12.27 -4.26
N LEU A 121 11.55 11.58 -4.60
CA LEU A 121 10.23 12.18 -4.67
C LEU A 121 9.75 12.68 -3.31
N SER A 122 9.95 11.89 -2.25
CA SER A 122 9.52 12.25 -0.90
C SER A 122 10.25 13.48 -0.39
N GLU A 123 11.54 13.63 -0.70
CA GLU A 123 12.33 14.81 -0.38
C GLU A 123 11.85 16.04 -1.17
N LYS A 124 11.81 15.92 -2.51
CA LYS A 124 11.48 17.03 -3.40
C LYS A 124 10.11 17.66 -3.10
N GLU A 125 9.12 16.81 -2.86
CA GLU A 125 7.73 17.24 -2.67
C GLU A 125 7.35 17.33 -1.18
N SER A 126 8.31 17.12 -0.26
CA SER A 126 8.10 17.15 1.20
C SER A 126 6.93 16.26 1.68
N LEU A 127 6.73 15.11 1.04
CA LEU A 127 5.52 14.28 1.19
C LEU A 127 5.56 13.39 2.43
N SER A 128 6.74 12.90 2.78
CA SER A 128 6.95 12.03 3.92
C SER A 128 8.28 12.28 4.59
N SER A 129 8.32 11.97 5.89
CA SER A 129 9.54 12.04 6.70
C SER A 129 10.24 10.68 6.83
N PHE A 130 9.65 9.61 6.28
CA PHE A 130 10.22 8.28 6.29
C PHE A 130 9.69 7.44 5.12
N ILE A 131 10.50 6.48 4.68
CA ILE A 131 10.15 5.54 3.61
C ILE A 131 10.14 4.12 4.15
N VAL A 132 9.38 3.25 3.48
CA VAL A 132 9.34 1.82 3.79
C VAL A 132 9.89 1.06 2.59
N PHE A 133 10.79 0.12 2.87
CA PHE A 133 11.23 -0.88 1.91
C PHE A 133 11.28 -2.25 2.60
N LYS A 134 11.24 -3.32 1.79
CA LYS A 134 11.34 -4.69 2.27
C LYS A 134 12.67 -5.26 1.79
N PRO A 135 13.56 -5.75 2.67
CA PRO A 135 14.82 -6.36 2.24
C PRO A 135 14.63 -7.49 1.22
N SER A 136 13.59 -8.31 1.39
CA SER A 136 13.24 -9.39 0.45
C SER A 136 12.77 -8.90 -0.92
N ALA A 137 12.42 -7.62 -1.08
CA ALA A 137 12.10 -7.05 -2.39
C ALA A 137 13.35 -6.61 -3.16
N VAL A 138 14.51 -6.49 -2.50
CA VAL A 138 15.78 -6.04 -3.13
C VAL A 138 16.86 -7.12 -3.08
N GLY A 139 16.52 -8.34 -2.67
CA GLY A 139 17.46 -9.46 -2.66
C GLY A 139 16.82 -10.78 -2.27
N ARG A 140 17.52 -11.87 -2.59
CA ARG A 140 17.03 -13.23 -2.31
C ARG A 140 16.94 -13.49 -0.81
N PHE A 141 15.77 -13.96 -0.36
CA PHE A 141 15.54 -14.29 1.04
C PHE A 141 16.58 -15.28 1.60
N ASP A 142 16.95 -16.30 0.84
CA ASP A 142 17.91 -17.32 1.26
C ASP A 142 19.30 -16.75 1.57
N LEU A 143 19.71 -15.66 0.90
CA LEU A 143 20.98 -14.99 1.19
C LEU A 143 20.93 -14.24 2.52
N TYR A 144 19.81 -13.57 2.82
CA TYR A 144 19.58 -12.94 4.12
C TYR A 144 19.55 -13.97 5.24
N LEU A 145 18.91 -15.13 5.01
CA LEU A 145 18.86 -16.21 5.99
C LEU A 145 20.25 -16.80 6.27
N LYS A 146 21.02 -17.11 5.23
CA LYS A 146 22.42 -17.55 5.37
C LYS A 146 23.25 -16.54 6.16
N LYS A 147 23.10 -15.24 5.84
CA LYS A 147 23.83 -14.19 6.54
C LYS A 147 23.41 -14.10 8.02
N ALA A 148 22.12 -14.23 8.32
CA ALA A 148 21.61 -14.24 9.69
C ALA A 148 22.14 -15.44 10.50
N ASN A 149 22.36 -16.58 9.86
CA ASN A 149 22.92 -17.78 10.47
C ASN A 149 24.46 -17.79 10.54
N ASN A 150 25.14 -16.78 9.98
CA ASN A 150 26.60 -16.77 9.76
C ASN A 150 27.12 -17.90 8.86
N ASP A 151 26.29 -18.38 7.93
CA ASP A 151 26.71 -19.33 6.91
C ASP A 151 27.63 -18.66 5.89
N SER A 152 28.51 -19.44 5.26
CA SER A 152 29.36 -18.94 4.17
C SER A 152 28.51 -18.64 2.93
N LEU A 153 28.76 -17.49 2.32
CA LEU A 153 28.20 -17.12 1.02
C LEU A 153 29.21 -17.54 -0.06
N ASN A 154 28.72 -18.26 -1.07
CA ASN A 154 29.50 -18.61 -2.25
C ASN A 154 28.95 -17.78 -3.43
N GLU A 155 29.79 -17.55 -4.43
CA GLU A 155 29.39 -16.95 -5.71
C GLU A 155 28.32 -17.80 -6.45
#